data_AF-A0A9D1NRL3-F1
#
_entry.id   AF-A0A9D1NRL3-F1
#
_cell.length_a   1.000
_cell.length_b   1.000
_cell.length_c   1.000
_cell.angle_alpha   90.00
_cell.angle_beta   90.00
_cell.angle_gamma   90.00
#
_symmetry.space_group_name_H-M   'P 1'
#
loop_
_entity.id
_entity.type
_entity.pdbx_description
1 polymer ?
#
loop_
_entity_poly.entity_id
_entity_poly.type
_entity_poly.pdbx_seq_one_letter_code
_entity_poly.pdbx_strand_id
1 'polypeptide(L)'
;MEKFVYEYATKVYFGEGAAREHLAAAVSAYGPNVMLAYGGGSVKKNGIYDEVKKILEDAGNAVEALADFIKECGLPTKMGELKSKTEITPELLRNVADTCNVIKCNPRELDREEIYEILMECM
;
A
#
# COMPACT_ATOMS: atom_id res chain seq x y z
N MET A 1 0.37 4.96 53.56
CA MET A 1 -0.10 5.01 52.17
C MET A 1 -1.18 3.96 52.04
N GLU A 2 -2.37 4.36 51.59
CA GLU A 2 -3.56 3.51 51.47
C GLU A 2 -3.46 2.60 50.23
N LYS A 3 -4.32 1.57 50.15
CA LYS A 3 -4.39 0.70 48.97
C LYS A 3 -5.00 1.46 47.78
N PHE A 4 -4.33 1.43 46.64
CA PHE A 4 -4.85 1.96 45.39
C PHE A 4 -4.47 1.07 44.20
N VAL A 5 -5.24 1.21 43.12
CA VAL A 5 -4.93 0.64 41.80
C VAL A 5 -4.59 1.80 40.88
N TYR A 6 -3.52 1.67 40.12
CA TYR A 6 -3.06 2.65 39.13
C TYR A 6 -2.87 1.98 37.79
N GLU A 7 -3.51 2.52 36.76
CA GLU A 7 -3.41 2.03 35.38
C GLU A 7 -3.05 3.20 34.45
N TYR A 8 -2.19 2.93 33.47
CA TYR A 8 -1.77 3.91 32.46
C TYR A 8 -1.83 3.26 31.08
N ALA A 9 -2.88 3.58 30.32
CA ALA A 9 -3.17 2.95 29.02
C ALA A 9 -2.24 3.41 27.89
N THR A 10 -1.57 4.56 28.04
CA THR A 10 -0.77 5.16 26.96
C THR A 10 0.59 4.47 26.84
N LYS A 11 0.88 3.93 25.65
CA LYS A 11 2.22 3.47 25.29
C LYS A 11 3.05 4.62 24.73
N VAL A 12 4.22 4.86 25.30
CA VAL A 12 5.13 5.94 24.89
C VAL A 12 6.32 5.35 24.13
N TYR A 13 6.59 5.89 22.94
CA TYR A 13 7.80 5.64 22.17
C TYR A 13 8.71 6.86 22.27
N PHE A 14 9.95 6.66 22.71
CA PHE A 14 10.88 7.75 23.01
C PHE A 14 12.29 7.41 22.50
N GLY A 15 13.00 8.43 22.01
CA GLY A 15 14.33 8.30 21.43
C GLY A 15 14.40 8.91 20.03
N GLU A 16 15.62 9.22 19.58
CA GLU A 16 15.87 9.59 18.19
C GLU A 16 15.43 8.44 17.26
N GLY A 17 14.70 8.74 16.19
CA GLY A 17 14.21 7.73 15.24
C GLY A 17 12.96 6.96 15.67
N ALA A 18 12.46 7.11 16.90
CA ALA A 18 11.35 6.32 17.43
C ALA A 18 10.07 6.36 16.57
N ALA A 19 9.75 7.51 15.97
CA ALA A 19 8.60 7.62 15.06
C ALA A 19 8.76 6.73 13.83
N ARG A 20 9.95 6.67 13.24
CA ARG A 20 10.24 5.83 12.07
C ARG A 20 10.16 4.34 12.39
N GLU A 21 10.63 3.95 13.56
CA GLU A 21 10.66 2.54 13.98
C GLU A 21 9.29 2.01 14.41
N HIS A 22 8.40 2.87 14.91
CA HIS A 22 7.22 2.41 15.63
C HIS A 22 5.88 2.97 15.15
N LEU A 23 5.84 4.12 14.46
CA LEU A 23 4.58 4.79 14.14
C LEU A 23 3.66 3.93 13.28
N ALA A 24 4.18 3.34 12.20
CA ALA A 24 3.42 2.47 11.30
C ALA A 24 2.73 1.31 12.03
N ALA A 25 3.49 0.56 12.83
CA ALA A 25 2.97 -0.55 13.63
C ALA A 25 2.04 -0.09 14.76
N ALA A 26 2.28 1.11 15.32
CA ALA A 26 1.43 1.65 16.37
C ALA A 26 0.05 2.04 15.85
N VAL A 27 -0.06 2.50 14.60
CA VAL A 27 -1.33 2.94 14.01
C VAL A 27 -2.07 1.84 13.24
N SER A 28 -1.39 0.78 12.81
CA SER A 28 -1.98 -0.30 12.00
C SER A 28 -3.19 -0.98 12.68
N ALA A 29 -3.20 -1.04 14.01
CA ALA A 29 -4.31 -1.60 14.79
C ALA A 29 -5.61 -0.77 14.71
N TYR A 30 -5.56 0.46 14.20
CA TYR A 30 -6.70 1.39 14.17
C TYR A 30 -7.33 1.57 12.79
N GLY A 31 -6.87 0.81 11.79
CA GLY A 31 -7.40 0.79 10.43
C GLY A 31 -6.52 1.50 9.40
N PRO A 32 -6.90 1.45 8.11
CA PRO A 32 -6.07 1.92 7.00
C PRO A 32 -6.03 3.44 6.87
N ASN A 33 -6.96 4.16 7.51
CA ASN A 33 -7.11 5.60 7.38
C ASN A 33 -6.80 6.28 8.71
N VAL A 34 -5.82 7.19 8.69
CA VAL A 34 -5.42 7.99 9.84
C VAL A 34 -5.50 9.49 9.51
N MET A 35 -6.04 10.27 10.44
CA MET A 35 -6.12 11.73 10.31
C MET A 35 -4.91 12.40 11.01
N LEU A 36 -4.12 13.14 10.24
CA LEU A 36 -3.04 13.97 10.79
C LEU A 36 -3.57 15.34 11.24
N ALA A 37 -3.81 15.49 12.55
CA ALA A 37 -4.17 16.77 13.16
C ALA A 37 -2.92 17.54 13.65
N TYR A 38 -2.77 18.81 13.25
CA TYR A 38 -1.65 19.67 13.64
C TYR A 38 -2.05 21.15 13.70
N GLY A 39 -1.22 21.97 14.37
CA GLY A 39 -1.47 23.41 14.58
C GLY A 39 -1.03 24.33 13.43
N GLY A 40 -0.61 25.55 13.76
CA GLY A 40 -0.32 26.66 12.83
C GLY A 40 0.86 26.50 11.84
N GLY A 41 1.30 25.27 11.57
CA GLY A 41 2.23 24.96 10.49
C GLY A 41 3.70 24.80 10.88
N SER A 42 4.07 24.92 12.16
CA SER A 42 5.45 24.70 12.61
C SER A 42 6.00 23.33 12.20
N VAL A 43 5.17 22.28 12.29
CA VAL A 43 5.54 20.91 11.89
C VAL A 43 5.75 20.74 10.38
N LYS A 44 5.18 21.63 9.56
CA LYS A 44 5.48 21.67 8.13
C LYS A 44 6.81 22.38 7.87
N LYS A 45 7.03 23.52 8.53
CA LYS A 45 8.26 24.32 8.36
C LYS A 45 9.53 23.56 8.75
N ASN A 46 9.44 22.66 9.72
CA ASN A 46 10.59 21.87 10.20
C ASN A 46 10.65 20.44 9.63
N GLY A 47 9.79 20.08 8.68
CA GLY A 47 9.81 18.79 7.98
C GLY A 47 9.19 17.61 8.73
N ILE A 48 8.75 17.76 9.99
CA ILE A 48 8.13 16.67 10.77
C ILE A 48 6.86 16.14 10.09
N TYR A 49 6.05 17.05 9.52
CA TYR A 49 4.84 16.67 8.80
C TYR A 49 5.16 15.75 7.63
N ASP A 50 6.19 16.07 6.85
CA ASP A 50 6.58 15.29 5.67
C ASP A 50 7.15 13.93 6.07
N GLU A 51 7.95 13.87 7.14
CA GLU A 51 8.46 12.61 7.68
C GLU A 51 7.33 11.69 8.18
N VAL A 52 6.42 12.21 9.00
CA VAL A 52 5.28 11.46 9.53
C VAL A 52 4.36 10.99 8.41
N LYS A 53 4.06 11.88 7.46
CA LYS A 53 3.24 11.56 6.29
C LYS A 53 3.88 10.43 5.48
N LYS A 54 5.17 10.51 5.19
CA LYS A 54 5.90 9.48 4.45
C LYS A 54 5.87 8.13 5.16
N ILE A 55 6.13 8.09 6.47
CA ILE A 55 6.06 6.84 7.25
C ILE A 55 4.68 6.19 7.13
N LEU A 56 3.61 6.99 7.15
CA LEU A 56 2.24 6.50 7.06
C LEU A 56 1.83 6.10 5.63
N GLU A 57 2.34 6.80 4.60
CA GLU A 57 2.16 6.42 3.20
C GLU A 57 2.92 5.13 2.87
N ASP A 58 4.18 5.01 3.32
CA ASP A 58 5.02 3.82 3.18
C ASP A 58 4.42 2.62 3.96
N ALA A 59 3.68 2.90 5.04
CA ALA A 59 2.93 1.90 5.80
C ALA A 59 1.60 1.49 5.15
N GLY A 60 1.15 2.18 4.09
CA GLY A 60 -0.02 1.83 3.28
C GLY A 60 0.32 0.69 2.32
N ASN A 61 0.01 -0.58 2.55
CA ASN A 61 -1.30 -1.16 2.87
C ASN A 61 -2.48 -0.68 2.01
N ALA A 62 -2.33 0.30 1.12
CA ALA A 62 -3.41 0.66 0.20
C ALA A 62 -3.62 -0.43 -0.86
N VAL A 63 -2.52 -0.96 -1.39
CA VAL A 63 -2.56 -2.06 -2.37
C VAL A 63 -2.97 -3.37 -1.70
N GLU A 64 -2.46 -3.66 -0.49
CA GLU A 64 -2.85 -4.87 0.25
C GLU A 64 -4.30 -4.81 0.75
N ALA A 65 -4.75 -3.68 1.32
CA ALA A 65 -6.15 -3.52 1.74
C ALA A 65 -7.11 -3.54 0.55
N LEU A 66 -6.71 -3.00 -0.60
CA LEU A 66 -7.48 -3.13 -1.84
C LEU A 66 -7.54 -4.60 -2.29
N ALA A 67 -6.42 -5.32 -2.26
CA ALA A 67 -6.39 -6.74 -2.60
C ALA A 67 -7.28 -7.56 -1.65
N ASP A 68 -7.24 -7.28 -0.35
CA ASP A 68 -8.09 -7.98 0.63
C ASP A 68 -9.57 -7.66 0.43
N PHE A 69 -9.93 -6.40 0.17
CA PHE A 69 -11.31 -6.03 -0.17
C PHE A 69 -11.80 -6.71 -1.46
N ILE A 70 -10.96 -6.80 -2.49
CA ILE A 70 -11.26 -7.51 -3.75
C ILE A 70 -11.53 -9.00 -3.44
N LYS A 71 -10.71 -9.65 -2.60
CA LYS A 71 -10.93 -11.04 -2.16
C LYS A 71 -12.22 -11.21 -1.36
N GLU A 72 -12.53 -10.29 -0.44
CA GLU A 72 -13.79 -10.30 0.33
C GLU A 72 -15.02 -10.22 -0.58
N CYS A 73 -14.91 -9.45 -1.68
CA CYS A 73 -15.94 -9.40 -2.73
C CYS A 73 -16.00 -10.67 -3.60
N GLY A 74 -15.12 -11.65 -3.37
CA GLY A 74 -15.00 -12.87 -4.18
C GLY A 74 -14.41 -12.61 -5.57
N LEU A 75 -13.71 -11.50 -5.76
CA LEU A 75 -13.07 -11.12 -7.01
C LEU A 75 -11.59 -11.56 -7.00
N PRO A 76 -11.01 -11.87 -8.17
CA PRO A 76 -9.61 -12.25 -8.28
C PRO A 76 -8.68 -11.03 -8.12
N THR A 77 -7.58 -11.25 -7.43
CA THR A 77 -6.48 -10.27 -7.25
C THR A 77 -5.27 -10.54 -8.14
N LYS A 78 -5.19 -11.74 -8.74
CA LYS A 78 -4.14 -12.16 -9.67
C LYS A 78 -4.73 -12.77 -10.94
N MET A 79 -3.97 -12.80 -12.04
CA MET A 79 -4.48 -13.42 -13.28
C MET A 79 -4.74 -14.91 -13.12
N GLY A 80 -3.92 -15.63 -12.36
CA GLY A 80 -4.13 -17.06 -12.07
C GLY A 80 -5.43 -17.38 -11.32
N GLU A 81 -6.05 -16.38 -10.66
CA GLU A 81 -7.33 -16.53 -9.95
C GLU A 81 -8.54 -16.32 -10.89
N LEU A 82 -8.31 -15.84 -12.11
CA LEU A 82 -9.37 -15.67 -13.11
C LEU A 82 -9.90 -17.03 -13.53
N LYS A 83 -11.23 -17.16 -13.57
CA LYS A 83 -11.94 -18.34 -14.11
C LYS A 83 -11.91 -18.35 -15.65
N SER A 84 -10.72 -18.34 -16.23
CA SER A 84 -10.52 -18.40 -17.66
C SER A 84 -10.99 -19.75 -18.22
N LYS A 85 -11.52 -19.74 -19.46
CA LYS A 85 -11.91 -20.97 -20.19
C LYS A 85 -10.70 -21.71 -20.76
N THR A 86 -9.54 -21.07 -20.77
CA THR A 86 -8.28 -21.56 -21.32
C THR A 86 -7.15 -21.20 -20.37
N GLU A 87 -6.16 -22.08 -20.27
CA GLU A 87 -4.97 -21.87 -19.44
C GLU A 87 -4.22 -20.60 -19.88
N ILE A 88 -3.77 -19.82 -18.89
CA ILE A 88 -2.99 -18.61 -19.14
C ILE A 88 -1.53 -19.05 -19.28
N THR A 89 -1.06 -19.24 -20.52
CA THR A 89 0.32 -19.62 -20.81
C THR A 89 1.17 -18.39 -21.19
N PRO A 90 2.51 -18.47 -21.07
CA PRO A 90 3.40 -17.42 -21.54
C PRO A 90 3.16 -17.06 -23.02
N GLU A 91 2.92 -18.04 -23.89
CA GLU A 91 2.62 -17.79 -25.30
C GLU A 91 1.30 -17.02 -25.49
N LEU A 92 0.28 -17.31 -24.67
CA LEU A 92 -0.97 -16.56 -24.70
C LEU A 92 -0.74 -15.10 -24.27
N LEU A 93 0.00 -14.88 -23.18
CA LEU A 93 0.33 -13.54 -22.69
C LEU A 93 1.16 -12.76 -23.71
N ARG A 94 2.07 -13.42 -24.44
CA ARG A 94 2.81 -12.82 -25.55
C ARG A 94 1.87 -12.34 -26.66
N ASN A 95 0.94 -13.19 -27.09
CA ASN A 95 -0.07 -12.81 -28.08
C ASN A 95 -0.95 -11.64 -27.61
N VAL A 96 -1.31 -11.60 -26.32
CA VAL A 96 -2.05 -10.47 -25.74
C VAL A 96 -1.20 -9.19 -25.77
N ALA A 97 0.06 -9.25 -25.34
CA ALA A 97 0.97 -8.11 -25.37
C ALA A 97 1.15 -7.56 -26.79
N ASP A 98 1.28 -8.42 -27.80
CA ASP A 98 1.46 -8.05 -29.21
C ASP A 98 0.20 -7.42 -29.82
N THR A 99 -0.99 -7.74 -29.32
CA THR A 99 -2.27 -7.33 -29.91
C THR A 99 -3.03 -6.26 -29.12
N CYS A 100 -2.68 -6.00 -27.85
CA CYS A 100 -3.39 -5.03 -27.04
C CYS A 100 -3.25 -3.60 -27.60
N ASN A 101 -4.24 -2.76 -27.34
CA ASN A 101 -4.18 -1.36 -27.72
C ASN A 101 -3.22 -0.61 -26.79
N VAL A 102 -2.24 0.11 -27.35
CA VAL A 102 -1.26 0.88 -26.58
C VAL A 102 -1.62 2.36 -26.63
N ILE A 103 -1.87 2.94 -25.46
CA ILE A 103 -2.11 4.38 -25.33
C ILE A 103 -0.76 5.08 -25.22
N LYS A 104 -0.44 5.94 -26.18
CA LYS A 104 0.90 6.53 -26.33
C LYS A 104 1.23 7.70 -25.40
N CYS A 105 0.25 8.17 -24.63
CA CYS A 105 0.33 9.48 -24.00
C CYS A 105 0.42 9.51 -22.47
N ASN A 106 0.28 8.39 -21.72
CA ASN A 106 0.38 8.46 -20.26
C ASN A 106 0.64 7.11 -19.56
N PRO A 107 1.48 7.07 -18.50
CA PRO A 107 2.49 8.07 -18.09
C PRO A 107 3.70 8.12 -19.05
N ARG A 108 3.85 7.10 -19.89
CA ARG A 108 4.75 7.00 -21.04
C ARG A 108 4.23 5.92 -21.99
N GLU A 109 4.73 5.86 -23.23
CA GLU A 109 4.46 4.72 -24.11
C GLU A 109 5.21 3.47 -23.56
N LEU A 110 4.51 2.34 -23.49
CA LEU A 110 5.09 1.03 -23.17
C LEU A 110 5.35 0.28 -24.47
N ASP A 111 6.51 -0.35 -24.59
CA ASP A 111 6.76 -1.25 -25.70
C ASP A 111 6.14 -2.64 -25.49
N ARG A 112 6.18 -3.47 -26.53
CA ARG A 112 5.55 -4.80 -26.52
C ARG A 112 6.24 -5.76 -25.55
N GLU A 113 7.55 -5.63 -25.33
CA GLU A 113 8.28 -6.46 -24.38
C GLU A 113 7.95 -6.05 -22.95
N GLU A 114 7.90 -4.75 -22.65
CA GLU A 114 7.50 -4.25 -21.32
C GLU A 114 6.08 -4.69 -20.95
N ILE A 115 5.15 -4.66 -21.91
CA ILE A 115 3.78 -5.15 -21.69
C ILE A 115 3.80 -6.65 -21.39
N TYR A 116 4.59 -7.44 -22.13
CA TYR A 116 4.71 -8.88 -21.91
C TYR A 116 5.30 -9.19 -20.53
N GLU A 117 6.36 -8.49 -20.11
CA GLU A 117 6.95 -8.63 -18.78
C GLU A 117 5.95 -8.32 -17.67
N ILE A 118 5.19 -7.22 -17.78
CA ILE A 118 4.14 -6.87 -16.81
C ILE A 118 3.08 -7.98 -16.72
N LEU A 119 2.65 -8.54 -17.85
CA LEU A 119 1.68 -9.64 -17.86
C LEU A 119 2.24 -10.91 -17.19
N MET A 120 3.51 -11.21 -17.41
CA MET A 120 4.21 -12.34 -16.79
C MET A 120 4.35 -12.17 -15.27
N GLU A 121 4.57 -10.94 -14.78
CA GLU A 121 4.58 -10.65 -13.34
C GLU A 121 3.21 -10.84 -12.67
N CYS A 122 2.13 -10.80 -13.47
CA CYS A 122 0.76 -10.96 -12.98
C CYS A 122 0.27 -12.43 -12.92
N MET A 123 1.07 -13.38 -13.43
CA MET A 123 0.82 -14.82 -13.27
C MET A 123 1.01 -15.25 -11.82
#